data_AF-A0A2X1KW65-F1
#
_entry.id   AF-A0A2X1KW65-F1
#
_cell.length_a   1.000
_cell.length_b   1.000
_cell.length_c   1.000
_cell.angle_alpha   90.00
_cell.angle_beta   90.00
_cell.angle_gamma   90.00
#
_symmetry.space_group_name_H-M   'P 1'
#
loop_
_entity.id
_entity.type
_entity.pdbx_description
1 polymer ?
#
loop_
_entity_poly.entity_id
_entity_poly.type
_entity_poly.pdbx_seq_one_letter_code
_entity_poly.pdbx_strand_id
1 'polypeptide(L)'
;MAGNILALKMINDILHLQISWGGWALAAGLPGIIMLLVTPLVIYTMYPPEIKKVDNKTIAKAGLAELGPMKIREKMLLGVFVLALLGWIFSKSLGG
;
A
#
# COMPACT_ATOMS: atom_id res chain seq x y z
N MET A 1 7.62 5.02 7.84
CA MET A 1 7.51 6.48 7.63
C MET A 1 8.50 7.31 8.48
N ALA A 2 9.35 6.73 9.34
CA ALA A 2 10.26 7.51 10.19
C ALA A 2 11.35 8.26 9.39
N GLY A 3 11.92 7.63 8.35
CA GLY A 3 13.00 8.24 7.54
C GLY A 3 12.57 9.49 6.77
N ASN A 4 11.36 9.50 6.21
CA ASN A 4 10.84 10.67 5.49
C ASN A 4 10.59 11.86 6.43
N ILE A 5 10.02 11.60 7.61
CA ILE A 5 9.82 12.64 8.64
C ILE A 5 11.16 13.17 9.16
N LEU A 6 12.16 12.30 9.34
CA LEU A 6 13.51 12.70 9.72
C LEU A 6 14.15 13.61 8.66
N ALA A 7 14.06 13.24 7.38
CA ALA A 7 14.58 14.06 6.28
C ALA A 7 13.89 15.43 6.22
N LEU A 8 12.56 15.48 6.36
CA LEU A 8 11.81 16.74 6.43
C LEU A 8 12.23 17.60 7.62
N LYS A 9 12.48 16.98 8.78
CA LYS A 9 12.99 17.69 9.95
C LYS A 9 14.38 18.27 9.71
N MET A 10 15.30 17.51 9.11
CA MET A 10 16.65 17.99 8.77
C MET A 10 16.62 19.14 7.75
N ILE A 11 15.74 19.08 6.75
CA ILE A 11 15.54 20.18 5.79
C ILE A 11 15.12 21.45 6.52
N ASN A 12 14.19 21.34 7.47
CA ASN A 12 13.79 22.47 8.28
C ASN A 12 14.92 22.97 9.21
N ASP A 13 15.67 22.08 9.83
CA ASP A 13 16.71 22.45 10.78
C ASP A 13 17.94 23.10 10.10
N ILE A 14 18.27 22.69 8.86
CA ILE A 14 19.44 23.16 8.09
C ILE A 14 19.09 24.32 7.17
N LEU A 15 17.96 24.24 6.46
CA LEU A 15 17.57 25.19 5.41
C LEU A 15 16.44 26.13 5.84
N HIS A 16 15.89 25.94 7.04
CA HIS A 16 14.74 26.70 7.56
C HIS A 16 13.51 26.68 6.64
N LEU A 17 13.37 25.60 5.86
CA LEU A 17 12.27 25.39 4.94
C LEU A 17 11.26 24.39 5.51
N GLN A 18 10.04 24.86 5.73
CA GLN A 18 8.89 24.04 6.14
C GLN A 18 8.17 23.49 4.89
N ILE A 19 8.41 22.22 4.57
CA ILE A 19 7.68 21.53 3.49
C ILE A 19 6.41 20.92 4.09
N SER A 20 5.25 21.35 3.58
CA SER A 20 3.96 20.75 3.94
C SER A 20 3.85 19.32 3.41
N TRP A 21 3.02 18.50 4.06
CA TRP A 21 2.74 17.14 3.58
C TRP A 21 2.29 17.13 2.11
N GLY A 22 1.42 18.07 1.73
CA GLY A 22 0.93 18.21 0.35
C GLY A 22 2.02 18.62 -0.62
N GLY A 23 2.91 19.55 -0.24
CA GLY A 23 4.04 19.97 -1.07
C GLY A 23 5.03 18.83 -1.31
N TRP A 24 5.36 18.06 -0.26
CA TRP A 24 6.17 16.86 -0.39
C TRP A 24 5.51 15.81 -1.29
N ALA A 25 4.22 15.54 -1.09
CA ALA A 25 3.49 14.53 -1.86
C ALA A 25 3.42 14.87 -3.36
N LEU A 26 3.19 16.15 -3.69
CA LEU A 26 3.19 16.62 -5.08
C LEU A 26 4.58 16.50 -5.72
N ALA A 27 5.62 16.91 -4.99
CA ALA A 27 7.00 16.81 -5.47
C ALA A 27 7.44 15.35 -5.69
N ALA A 28 7.05 14.44 -4.78
CA ALA A 28 7.35 13.01 -4.87
C ALA A 28 6.41 12.25 -5.83
N GLY A 29 5.28 12.83 -6.23
CA GLY A 29 4.27 12.16 -7.03
C GLY A 29 4.77 11.74 -8.41
N LEU A 30 5.31 12.69 -9.18
CA LEU A 30 5.83 12.40 -10.52
C LEU A 30 6.97 11.35 -10.52
N PRO A 31 8.06 11.50 -9.75
CA PRO A 31 9.09 10.46 -9.69
C PRO A 31 8.56 9.14 -9.13
N GLY A 32 7.62 9.18 -8.18
CA GLY A 32 6.97 7.99 -7.64
C GLY A 32 6.19 7.21 -8.69
N ILE A 33 5.41 7.88 -9.54
CA ILE A 33 4.66 7.25 -10.64
C ILE A 33 5.61 6.64 -11.67
N ILE A 34 6.69 7.36 -12.03
CA ILE A 34 7.71 6.84 -12.94
C ILE A 34 8.31 5.55 -12.36
N MET A 35 8.71 5.56 -11.09
CA MET A 35 9.28 4.37 -10.45
C MET A 35 8.28 3.23 -10.31
N LEU A 36 6.99 3.53 -10.11
CA LEU A 36 5.93 2.53 -10.06
C LEU A 36 5.75 1.79 -11.39
N LEU A 37 6.01 2.46 -12.52
CA LEU A 37 5.96 1.83 -13.85
C LEU A 37 7.29 1.16 -14.24
N VAL A 38 8.41 1.79 -13.90
CA VAL A 38 9.75 1.30 -14.25
C VAL A 38 10.11 0.05 -13.44
N THR A 39 9.78 0.02 -12.14
CA THR A 39 10.18 -1.09 -11.25
C THR A 39 9.63 -2.44 -11.72
N PRO A 40 8.32 -2.60 -12.04
CA PRO A 40 7.81 -3.86 -12.58
C PRO A 40 8.45 -4.25 -13.90
N LEU A 41 8.72 -3.29 -14.80
CA LEU A 41 9.34 -3.56 -16.10
C LEU A 41 10.77 -4.09 -15.94
N VAL A 42 11.54 -3.45 -15.06
CA VAL A 42 12.92 -3.86 -14.75
C VAL A 42 12.92 -5.25 -14.09
N ILE A 43 12.03 -5.50 -13.13
CA ILE A 43 11.93 -6.82 -12.48
C ILE A 43 11.52 -7.88 -13.50
N TYR A 44 10.56 -7.59 -14.38
CA TYR A 44 10.09 -8.54 -15.39
C TYR A 44 11.17 -8.91 -16.42
N THR A 45 12.08 -7.97 -16.72
CA THR A 45 13.19 -8.21 -17.65
C THR A 45 14.36 -8.94 -16.98
N MET A 46 14.73 -8.59 -15.74
CA MET A 46 15.82 -9.24 -15.01
C MET A 46 15.44 -10.63 -14.48
N TYR A 47 14.21 -10.77 -13.98
CA TYR A 47 13.70 -11.99 -13.35
C TYR A 47 12.36 -12.37 -13.99
N PRO A 48 12.36 -12.79 -15.27
CA PRO A 48 11.14 -13.15 -15.95
C PRO A 48 10.44 -14.30 -15.19
N PRO A 49 9.12 -14.22 -14.97
CA PRO A 49 8.40 -15.26 -14.26
C PRO A 49 8.41 -16.56 -15.09
N GLU A 50 8.56 -17.69 -14.40
CA GLU A 50 8.54 -19.02 -15.00
C GLU A 50 7.17 -19.33 -15.65
N ILE A 51 6.09 -18.86 -15.03
CA ILE A 51 4.72 -19.04 -15.50
C ILE A 51 4.17 -17.69 -15.95
N LYS A 52 4.05 -17.48 -17.26
CA LYS A 52 3.53 -16.24 -17.88
C LYS A 52 2.04 -16.29 -18.21
N LYS A 53 1.48 -17.49 -18.29
CA LYS A 53 0.06 -17.72 -18.58
C LYS A 53 -0.48 -18.67 -17.53
N VAL A 54 -1.53 -18.25 -16.86
CA VAL A 54 -2.26 -19.09 -15.93
C VAL A 54 -3.75 -18.81 -16.11
N ASP A 55 -4.57 -19.85 -16.04
CA ASP A 55 -6.02 -19.71 -16.13
C ASP A 55 -6.58 -19.21 -14.79
N ASN A 56 -6.37 -17.91 -14.56
CA ASN A 56 -6.78 -17.22 -13.33
C ASN A 56 -8.25 -17.44 -13.00
N LYS A 57 -9.12 -17.45 -14.02
CA LYS A 57 -10.57 -17.51 -13.81
C LYS A 57 -11.00 -18.89 -13.34
N THR A 58 -10.50 -19.94 -14.00
CA THR A 58 -10.83 -21.32 -13.62
C THR A 58 -10.25 -21.66 -12.26
N ILE A 59 -8.99 -21.28 -11.99
CA ILE A 59 -8.34 -21.52 -10.69
C ILE A 59 -9.06 -20.76 -9.57
N ALA A 60 -9.38 -19.48 -9.77
CA ALA A 60 -10.10 -18.71 -8.75
C ALA A 60 -11.50 -19.28 -8.48
N LYS A 61 -12.23 -19.69 -9.53
CA LYS A 61 -13.56 -20.28 -9.37
C LYS A 61 -13.52 -21.62 -8.65
N ALA A 62 -12.54 -22.47 -8.98
CA ALA A 62 -12.32 -23.75 -8.30
C ALA A 62 -11.96 -23.53 -6.82
N GLY A 63 -11.01 -22.65 -6.52
CA GLY A 63 -10.62 -22.34 -5.15
C GLY A 63 -11.76 -21.73 -4.32
N LEU A 64 -12.59 -20.86 -4.90
CA LEU A 64 -13.78 -20.34 -4.23
C LEU A 64 -14.82 -21.44 -3.94
N ALA A 65 -14.99 -22.39 -4.87
CA ALA A 65 -15.90 -23.51 -4.67
C ALA A 65 -15.41 -24.45 -3.56
N GLU A 66 -14.09 -24.70 -3.47
CA GLU A 66 -13.47 -25.48 -2.39
C GLU A 66 -13.56 -24.80 -1.02
N LEU A 67 -13.34 -23.48 -0.97
CA LEU A 67 -13.46 -22.69 0.26
C LEU A 67 -14.90 -22.68 0.79
N GLY A 68 -15.88 -22.64 -0.11
CA GLY A 68 -17.30 -22.58 0.22
C GLY A 68 -17.72 -21.24 0.83
N PRO A 69 -18.93 -21.16 1.41
CA PRO A 69 -19.44 -19.91 1.98
C PRO A 69 -18.65 -19.49 3.24
N MET A 70 -18.42 -18.18 3.38
CA MET A 70 -17.72 -17.62 4.55
C MET A 70 -18.39 -17.99 5.87
N LYS A 71 -17.59 -18.55 6.77
CA LYS A 71 -17.97 -18.88 8.15
C LYS A 71 -18.16 -17.61 8.96
N ILE A 72 -18.94 -17.71 10.04
CA ILE A 72 -19.21 -16.59 10.95
C ILE A 72 -17.90 -15.98 11.50
N ARG A 73 -16.91 -16.82 11.82
CA ARG A 73 -15.59 -16.38 12.31
C ARG A 73 -14.83 -15.53 11.29
N GLU A 74 -14.91 -15.87 10.00
CA GLU A 74 -14.25 -15.10 8.92
C GLU A 74 -14.93 -13.74 8.74
N LYS A 75 -16.27 -13.70 8.85
CA LYS A 75 -17.02 -12.44 8.83
C LYS A 75 -16.68 -11.55 10.01
N MET A 76 -16.51 -12.12 11.21
CA MET A 76 -16.07 -11.37 12.38
C MET A 76 -14.64 -10.83 12.21
N LEU A 77 -13.72 -11.64 11.67
CA LEU A 77 -12.35 -11.20 11.37
C LEU A 77 -12.35 -10.03 10.38
N LEU A 78 -13.15 -10.11 9.32
CA LEU A 78 -13.33 -9.01 8.37
C LEU A 78 -13.84 -7.75 9.07
N GLY A 79 -14.81 -7.89 9.99
CA GLY A 79 -15.32 -6.80 10.81
C GLY A 79 -14.22 -6.14 11.65
N VAL A 80 -13.42 -6.93 12.36
CA VAL A 80 -12.28 -6.42 13.16
C VAL A 80 -11.24 -5.75 12.27
N PHE A 81 -10.93 -6.31 11.10
CA PHE A 81 -10.00 -5.71 10.14
C PHE A 81 -10.47 -4.34 9.66
N VAL A 82 -11.75 -4.22 9.28
CA VAL A 82 -12.33 -2.93 8.87
C VAL A 82 -12.30 -1.93 10.03
N LEU A 83 -12.67 -2.35 11.24
CA LEU A 83 -12.61 -1.48 12.42
C LEU A 83 -11.17 -1.02 12.72
N ALA A 84 -10.17 -1.90 12.54
CA ALA A 84 -8.77 -1.54 12.70
C ALA A 84 -8.31 -0.50 11.65
N LEU A 85 -8.74 -0.64 10.40
CA LEU A 85 -8.45 0.35 9.34
C LEU A 85 -9.13 1.69 9.62
N LEU A 86 -10.38 1.69 10.09
CA LEU A 86 -11.08 2.92 10.48
C LEU A 86 -10.38 3.57 11.69
N GLY A 87 -10.01 2.77 12.69
CA GLY A 87 -9.22 3.23 13.83
C GLY A 87 -7.88 3.83 13.40
N TRP A 88 -7.23 3.28 12.38
CA TRP A 88 -6.00 3.83 11.81
C TRP A 88 -6.26 5.19 11.14
N ILE A 89 -7.25 5.26 10.24
CA ILE A 89 -7.58 6.48 9.48
C ILE A 89 -8.00 7.61 10.41
N PHE A 90 -8.81 7.31 11.42
CA PHE A 90 -9.34 8.29 12.37
C PHE A 90 -8.53 8.40 13.66
N SER A 91 -7.34 7.79 13.74
CA SER A 91 -6.50 7.78 14.95
C SER A 91 -6.25 9.18 15.51
N LYS A 92 -6.03 10.17 14.62
CA LYS A 92 -5.83 11.57 14.98
C LYS A 92 -7.10 12.31 15.46
N SER A 93 -8.28 11.82 15.08
CA SER A 93 -9.56 12.41 15.49
C SER A 93 -10.16 11.75 16.73
N LEU A 94 -9.80 10.49 17.01
CA LEU A 94 -10.29 9.71 18.15
C LEU A 94 -9.35 9.76 19.37
N GLY A 95 -8.04 9.83 19.14
CA GLY A 95 -7.03 10.02 20.18
C GLY A 95 -6.64 11.49 20.23
N GLY A 96 -7.31 12.26 21.08
CA GLY A 96 -6.86 13.60 21.48
C GLY A 96 -5.55 13.56 22.26
#